data_AF-A0AA38FXK3-F1
#
_entry.id   AF-A0AA38FXK3-F1
#
_cell.length_a   1.000
_cell.length_b   1.000
_cell.length_c   1.000
_cell.angle_alpha   90.00
_cell.angle_beta   90.00
_cell.angle_gamma   90.00
#
_symmetry.space_group_name_H-M   'P 1'
#
loop_
_entity.id
_entity.type
_entity.pdbx_description
1 polymer ?
#
loop_
_entity_poly.entity_id
_entity_poly.type
_entity_poly.pdbx_seq_one_letter_code
_entity_poly.pdbx_strand_id
1 'polypeptide(L)' 'IGGLNPDKLIPNAVLKGARGLAILTAIKVGMVVTYKVGTGLVLARRMDGTWSAPSAIACCGMGWGAQV' A
#
# COMPACT_ATOMS: atom_id res chain seq x y z
N ILE A 1 3.64 10.78 22.95
CA ILE A 1 3.97 10.55 21.53
C ILE A 1 3.68 9.08 21.26
N GLY A 2 2.66 8.77 20.45
CA GLY A 2 2.05 7.42 20.42
C GLY A 2 3.01 6.34 19.93
N GLY A 3 3.29 5.35 20.78
CA GLY A 3 4.06 4.17 20.42
C GLY A 3 3.26 3.30 19.44
N LEU A 4 3.77 3.14 18.22
CA LEU A 4 3.23 2.20 17.25
C LEU A 4 3.58 0.77 17.72
N ASN A 5 2.57 -0.06 17.95
CA ASN A 5 2.75 -1.46 18.32
C ASN A 5 3.74 -2.13 17.34
N PRO A 6 4.78 -2.84 17.82
CA PRO A 6 5.78 -3.47 16.97
C PRO A 6 5.19 -4.48 15.99
N ASP A 7 4.03 -5.07 16.30
CA ASP A 7 3.27 -5.93 15.37
C ASP A 7 2.67 -5.18 14.17
N LYS A 8 2.51 -3.86 14.27
CA LYS A 8 2.06 -2.97 13.18
C LYS A 8 3.20 -2.26 12.47
N LEU A 9 4.43 -2.38 12.96
CA LEU A 9 5.59 -1.78 12.31
C LEU A 9 5.98 -2.66 11.11
N ILE A 10 6.17 -2.02 9.96
CA ILE A 10 6.65 -2.69 8.75
C ILE A 10 8.04 -3.26 9.09
N PRO A 11 8.25 -4.59 9.01
CA PRO A 11 9.52 -5.19 9.38
C PRO A 11 10.66 -4.60 8.53
N ASN A 12 11.72 -4.16 9.20
CA ASN A 12 12.89 -3.56 8.54
C ASN A 12 13.51 -4.49 7.48
N ALA A 13 13.35 -5.81 7.63
CA ALA A 13 13.78 -6.80 6.64
C ALA A 13 13.06 -6.62 5.28
N VAL A 14 11.77 -6.31 5.29
CA VAL A 14 10.98 -6.06 4.08
C VAL A 14 11.41 -4.76 3.42
N LEU A 15 11.65 -3.71 4.22
CA LEU A 15 12.14 -2.42 3.73
C LEU A 15 13.57 -2.49 3.17
N LYS A 16 14.43 -3.35 3.72
CA LYS A 16 15.80 -3.55 3.22
C LYS A 16 15.85 -4.17 1.82
N GLY A 17 14.96 -5.12 1.53
CA GLY A 17 14.88 -5.79 0.22
C GLY A 17 13.97 -5.11 -0.80
N ALA A 18 13.11 -4.18 -0.38
CA ALA A 18 12.12 -3.56 -1.25
C ALA A 18 12.73 -2.63 -2.30
N ARG A 19 12.38 -2.87 -3.58
CA ARG A 19 12.68 -2.00 -4.73
C ARG A 19 11.72 -0.82 -4.85
N GLY A 20 10.64 -0.81 -4.08
CA GLY A 20 9.62 0.23 -4.11
C GLY A 20 8.65 0.06 -2.95
N LEU A 21 7.96 1.14 -2.59
CA LEU A 21 7.00 1.20 -1.50
C LEU A 21 5.74 1.91 -2.00
N ALA A 22 4.59 1.26 -1.84
CA ALA A 22 3.30 1.83 -2.21
C ALA A 22 2.46 2.02 -0.94
N ILE A 23 2.07 3.27 -0.69
CA ILE A 23 1.14 3.65 0.38
C ILE A 23 -0.20 3.90 -0.29
N LEU A 24 -1.16 3.03 -0.03
CA LEU A 24 -2.47 3.05 -0.67
C LEU A 24 -3.56 3.24 0.38
N THR A 25 -4.38 4.26 0.18
CA THR A 25 -5.62 4.44 0.92
C THR A 25 -6.75 3.99 0.01
N ALA A 26 -7.27 2.79 0.25
CA ALA A 26 -8.36 2.22 -0.52
C ALA A 26 -9.57 1.94 0.36
N ILE A 27 -10.74 2.27 -0.16
CA ILE A 27 -12.01 1.83 0.39
C ILE A 27 -12.48 0.60 -0.39
N LYS A 28 -13.09 -0.33 0.33
CA LYS A 28 -13.72 -1.50 -0.24
C LYS A 28 -15.19 -1.48 0.15
N VAL A 29 -16.08 -1.56 -0.83
CA VAL A 29 -17.54 -1.52 -0.62
C VAL A 29 -18.19 -2.74 -1.30
N GLY A 30 -19.11 -3.40 -0.58
CA GLY A 30 -19.94 -4.50 -1.07
C GLY A 30 -19.59 -5.89 -0.51
N MET A 31 -20.60 -6.78 -0.45
CA MET A 31 -20.47 -8.13 0.15
C MET A 31 -20.32 -9.27 -0.88
N VAL A 32 -21.06 -9.23 -1.99
CA VAL A 32 -20.98 -10.21 -3.10
C VAL A 32 -20.21 -9.63 -4.28
N VAL A 33 -20.46 -8.35 -4.53
CA VAL A 33 -19.85 -7.53 -5.57
C VAL A 33 -18.98 -6.51 -4.87
N THR A 34 -17.67 -6.72 -4.92
CA THR A 34 -16.69 -5.85 -4.27
C THR A 34 -16.20 -4.78 -5.23
N TYR A 35 -16.44 -3.52 -4.89
CA TYR A 35 -15.79 -2.39 -5.53
C TYR A 35 -14.65 -1.90 -4.65
N LYS A 36 -13.45 -1.80 -5.21
CA LYS A 36 -12.29 -1.17 -4.58
C LYS A 36 -11.97 0.11 -5.32
N VAL A 37 -11.94 1.21 -4.61
CA VAL A 37 -11.44 2.50 -5.11
C VAL A 37 -10.46 3.03 -4.09
N GLY A 38 -9.29 3.41 -4.54
CA GLY A 38 -8.27 3.97 -3.69
C GLY A 38 -7.33 4.88 -4.44
N THR A 39 -6.71 5.78 -3.70
CA THR A 39 -5.62 6.63 -4.15
C THR A 39 -4.46 6.47 -3.20
N GLY A 40 -3.28 6.79 -3.67
CA GLY A 40 -2.09 6.63 -2.87
C GLY A 40 -0.87 7.22 -3.53
N LEU A 41 0.27 6.91 -2.92
CA LEU A 41 1.58 7.36 -3.35
C LEU A 41 2.49 6.14 -3.49
N VAL A 42 3.30 6.14 -4.54
CA VAL A 42 4.35 5.15 -4.77
C VAL A 42 5.71 5.83 -4.80
N LEU A 43 6.67 5.17 -4.15
CA LEU A 43 8.07 5.57 -4.06
C LEU A 43 8.90 4.41 -4.60
N ALA A 44 9.75 4.65 -5.60
CA ALA A 44 10.68 3.64 -6.10
C ALA A 44 12.04 3.81 -5.42
N ARG A 45 12.72 2.72 -5.11
CA ARG A 45 14.08 2.74 -4.59
C ARG A 45 15.04 2.59 -5.76
N ARG A 46 15.80 3.66 -6.02
CA ARG A 46 16.78 3.73 -7.10
C ARG A 46 18.01 2.87 -6.78
N MET A 47 18.81 2.57 -7.80
CA MET A 47 20.02 1.74 -7.65
C MET A 47 21.09 2.39 -6.75
N ASP A 48 21.06 3.71 -6.61
CA ASP A 48 21.88 4.50 -5.69
C ASP A 48 21.42 4.39 -4.21
N GLY A 49 20.35 3.63 -3.95
CA GLY A 49 19.77 3.46 -2.61
C GLY A 49 18.83 4.59 -2.19
N THR A 50 18.69 5.64 -2.99
CA THR A 50 17.78 6.77 -2.72
C THR A 50 16.34 6.46 -3.14
N TRP A 51 15.39 7.22 -2.59
CA TRP A 51 13.99 7.12 -2.97
C TRP A 51 13.66 8.13 -4.08
N SER A 52 12.84 7.71 -5.04
CA SER A 52 12.27 8.60 -6.06
C SER A 52 11.29 9.59 -5.42
N ALA A 53 10.97 10.65 -6.17
CA ALA A 53 9.85 11.50 -5.81
C ALA A 53 8.55 10.68 -5.65
N PRO A 54 7.69 11.03 -4.69
CA PRO A 54 6.43 10.35 -4.49
C PRO A 54 5.54 10.59 -5.72
N SER A 55 5.04 9.50 -6.31
CA SER A 55 4.16 9.56 -7.47
C SER A 55 2.75 9.16 -7.07
N ALA A 56 1.75 9.92 -7.50
CA ALA A 56 0.35 9.59 -7.23
C ALA A 56 -0.04 8.32 -8.00
N ILE A 57 -0.71 7.39 -7.32
CA ILE A 57 -1.30 6.20 -7.90
C ILE A 57 -2.78 6.17 -7.55
N ALA A 58 -3.61 5.88 -8.54
CA ALA A 58 -5.03 5.59 -8.34
C ALA A 58 -5.26 4.12 -8.70
N CYS A 59 -5.98 3.42 -7.84
CA CYS A 59 -6.38 2.03 -8.08
C CYS A 59 -7.90 1.96 -8.05
N CYS A 60 -8.48 1.44 -9.13
CA CYS A 60 -9.85 0.97 -9.17
C CYS A 60 -9.86 -0.52 -9.47
N GLY A 61 -10.75 -1.26 -8.82
CA GLY A 61 -10.84 -2.70 -8.97
C GLY A 61 -12.24 -3.21 -8.70
N MET A 62 -12.63 -4.20 -9.49
CA MET A 62 -13.90 -4.90 -9.41
C MET A 62 -13.61 -6.35 -9.01
N GLY A 63 -14.27 -6.88 -7.99
CA GLY A 63 -14.11 -8.27 -7.57
C GLY A 63 -15.46 -8.92 -7.27
N TRP A 64 -15.54 -10.23 -7.42
CA TRP A 64 -16.71 -11.03 -7.06
C TRP A 64 -16.31 -12.11 -6.07
N GLY A 65 -17.04 -12.26 -4.97
CA GLY A 65 -16.76 -13.26 -3.94
C GLY A 65 -17.31 -12.86 -2.56
N ALA A 66 -17.64 -13.87 -1.74
CA ALA A 66 -18.06 -13.65 -0.36
C ALA A 66 -16.87 -13.18 0.48
N GLN A 67 -16.93 -11.95 0.96
CA GLN A 67 -15.94 -11.45 1.92
C GLN A 67 -16.24 -12.06 3.30
N VAL A 68 -15.38 -12.98 3.75
CA VAL A 68 -15.26 -13.35 5.18
C VAL A 68 -14.39 -12.37 5.93
#